data_AF-A0A6I8M0X5-F1
#
_entry.id   AF-A0A6I8M0X5-F1
#
_cell.length_a   1.000
_cell.length_b   1.000
_cell.length_c   1.000
_cell.angle_alpha   90.00
_cell.angle_beta   90.00
_cell.angle_gamma   90.00
#
_symmetry.space_group_name_H-M   'P 1'
#
loop_
_entity.id
_entity.type
_entity.pdbx_description
1 polymer ?
#
loop_
_entity_poly.entity_id
_entity_poly.type
_entity_poly.pdbx_seq_one_letter_code
_entity_poly.pdbx_strand_id
1 'polypeptide(L)' 'MALRAQTANTPSMRLAAKLGFIEVDRFKAYGAQQWLGLWSQAKTPGNL' A
#
# COMPACT_ATOMS: atom_id res chain seq x y z
N MET A 1 -7.17 4.10 6.95
CA MET A 1 -6.64 2.77 7.35
C MET A 1 -5.21 2.62 6.85
N ALA A 2 -4.38 1.80 7.51
CA ALA A 2 -2.97 1.61 7.16
C ALA A 2 -2.63 0.11 6.99
N LEU A 3 -1.74 -0.22 6.04
CA LEU A 3 -1.27 -1.56 5.76
C LEU A 3 0.27 -1.58 5.76
N ARG A 4 0.86 -2.65 6.32
CA ARG A 4 2.30 -2.92 6.21
C ARG A 4 2.51 -4.24 5.48
N ALA A 5 3.46 -4.26 4.56
CA ALA A 5 3.86 -5.46 3.84
C ALA A 5 5.37 -5.46 3.60
N GLN A 6 5.98 -6.62 3.44
CA GLN A 6 7.37 -6.70 2.98
C GLN A 6 7.45 -6.23 1.52
N THR A 7 8.43 -5.40 1.17
CA THR A 7 8.61 -4.94 -0.22
C THR A 7 8.92 -6.09 -1.18
N ALA A 8 9.48 -7.19 -0.67
CA ALA A 8 9.71 -8.42 -1.43
C ALA A 8 8.41 -9.16 -1.80
N ASN A 9 7.29 -8.88 -1.13
CA ASN A 9 6.00 -9.49 -1.42
C ASN A 9 5.25 -8.73 -2.52
N THR A 10 5.78 -8.81 -3.75
CA THR A 10 5.24 -8.14 -4.94
C THR A 10 3.74 -8.43 -5.20
N PRO A 11 3.22 -9.66 -5.02
CA PRO A 11 1.79 -9.93 -5.18
C PRO A 11 0.91 -9.12 -4.22
N SER A 12 1.27 -9.05 -2.94
CA SER A 12 0.53 -8.27 -1.95
C SER A 12 0.64 -6.76 -2.21
N MET A 13 1.81 -6.27 -2.64
CA MET A 13 2.00 -4.86 -3.03
C MET A 13 1.08 -4.46 -4.18
N ARG A 14 0.94 -5.33 -5.19
CA ARG A 14 0.03 -5.12 -6.32
C ARG A 14 -1.45 -5.12 -5.87
N LEU A 15 -1.83 -5.99 -4.94
CA LEU A 15 -3.18 -6.01 -4.39
C LEU A 15 -3.48 -4.72 -3.60
N ALA A 16 -2.55 -4.27 -2.77
CA ALA A 16 -2.69 -3.04 -1.99
C ALA A 16 -2.92 -1.82 -2.90
N ALA A 17 -2.16 -1.69 -3.98
CA ALA A 17 -2.34 -0.63 -4.96
C ALA A 17 -3.74 -0.66 -5.62
N LYS A 18 -4.25 -1.85 -5.98
CA LYS A 18 -5.60 -2.01 -6.54
C LYS A 18 -6.71 -1.62 -5.57
N LEU A 19 -6.50 -1.82 -4.27
CA LEU A 19 -7.43 -1.44 -3.21
C LEU A 19 -7.33 0.05 -2.82
N GLY A 20 -6.49 0.82 -3.50
CA GLY A 20 -6.34 2.26 -3.26
C GLY A 20 -5.41 2.62 -2.10
N PHE A 21 -4.53 1.70 -1.69
CA PHE A 21 -3.45 2.05 -0.78
C PHE A 21 -2.31 2.73 -1.55
N ILE A 22 -1.84 3.83 -0.99
CA ILE A 22 -0.74 4.63 -1.54
C ILE A 22 0.46 4.47 -0.62
N GLU A 23 1.63 4.28 -1.23
CA GLU A 23 2.90 4.26 -0.50
C GLU A 23 3.13 5.59 0.20
N VAL A 24 3.43 5.53 1.49
CA VAL A 24 3.84 6.72 2.26
C VAL A 24 5.22 6.59 2.86
N ASP A 25 5.69 5.36 3.11
CA ASP A 25 7.00 5.14 3.71
C ASP A 25 7.55 3.73 3.44
N ARG A 26 8.87 3.58 3.55
CA ARG A 26 9.57 2.29 3.58
C ARG A 26 10.56 2.28 4.74
N PHE A 27 10.49 1.24 5.56
CA PHE A 27 11.32 1.11 6.76
C PHE A 27 11.82 -0.32 6.93
N LYS A 28 12.92 -0.52 7.66
CA LYS A 28 13.45 -1.86 7.93
C LYS A 28 12.89 -2.37 9.25
N ALA A 29 12.24 -3.53 9.22
CA ALA A 29 11.77 -4.21 10.42
C ALA A 29 11.76 -5.73 10.17
N TYR A 30 11.93 -6.51 11.25
CA TYR A 30 11.92 -7.98 11.17
C TYR A 30 12.93 -8.55 10.15
N GLY A 31 14.09 -7.90 10.00
CA GLY A 31 15.13 -8.32 9.06
C GLY A 31 14.83 -8.02 7.58
N ALA A 32 13.69 -7.43 7.25
CA ALA A 32 13.28 -7.15 5.87
C ALA A 32 12.86 -5.69 5.68
N GLN A 33 12.93 -5.22 4.43
CA GLN A 33 12.36 -3.93 4.09
C GLN A 33 10.84 -4.06 4.03
N GLN A 34 10.18 -3.17 4.77
CA GLN A 34 8.74 -3.04 4.83
C GLN A 34 8.31 -1.81 4.04
N TRP A 35 7.06 -1.85 3.63
CA TRP A 35 6.32 -0.81 2.98
C TRP A 35 5.14 -0.42 3.87
N LEU A 36 4.89 0.88 4.03
CA LEU A 36 3.70 1.41 4.68
C LEU A 36 2.79 2.04 3.63
N GLY A 37 1.56 1.53 3.56
CA GLY A 37 0.50 2.06 2.73
C GLY A 37 -0.59 2.72 3.55
N LEU A 38 -1.03 3.90 3.15
CA LEU A 38 -2.27 4.50 3.65
C LEU A 38 -3.36 4.35 2.60
N TRP A 39 -4.53 3.91 3.06
CA TRP A 39 -5.71 3.88 2.21
C TRP A 39 -6.17 5.31 1.91
N SER A 40 -6.30 5.65 0.63
CA SER A 40 -6.87 6.90 0.18
C SER A 40 -8.25 6.66 -0.40
N GLN A 41 -9.26 7.27 0.21
CA GLN A 41 -10.66 7.19 -0.22
C GLN A 41 -10.94 8.11 -1.42
N ALA A 42 -9.93 8.40 -2.26
CA ALA A 42 -10.14 9.23 -3.45
C ALA A 42 -11.30 8.63 -4.25
N LYS A 43 -12.45 9.30 -4.20
CA LYS A 43 -13.64 8.90 -4.95
C LYS A 43 -13.19 8.80 -6.40
N THR A 44 -13.45 7.67 -7.04
CA THR A 44 -13.67 7.65 -8.48
C THR A 44 -14.55 8.85 -8.79
N PRO A 45 -14.16 9.81 -9.66
CA PRO A 45 -15.14 10.72 -10.21
C PRO A 45 -16.09 9.79 -10.96
N GLY A 46 -17.23 9.50 -10.34
CA GLY A 46 -18.32 8.85 -11.02
C GLY A 46 -18.61 9.74 -12.22
N ASN A 47 -18.36 9.19 -13.41
CA ASN A 47 -19.15 9.42 -14.61
C ASN A 47 -20.34 10.37 -14.37
N LEU A 48 -20.07 11.68 -14.48
CA LEU A 48 -21.04 12.70 -14.80
C LEU A 48 -21.17 12.75 -16.32
#